data_AF-A0A4S4N9X9-F1
#
_entry.id   AF-A0A4S4N9X9-F1
#
_cell.length_a   1.000
_cell.length_b   1.000
_cell.length_c   1.000
_cell.angle_alpha   90.00
_cell.angle_beta   90.00
_cell.angle_gamma   90.00
#
_symmetry.space_group_name_H-M   'P 1'
#
loop_
_entity.id
_entity.type
_entity.pdbx_description
1 polymer ?
#
loop_
_entity_poly.entity_id
_entity_poly.type
_entity_poly.pdbx_seq_one_letter_code
_entity_poly.pdbx_strand_id
1 'polypeptide(L)'
;MKKILPILLLLIGTGAGVGAGVFLRPAPEPVEAAEGGEAAEDGEHGAQEAKADDGDSAEDGEAGEEREYVKMSNQFVIPLVEEGEVTSLVMMALSVEVDAGFRDSIFLKEPKLRDSFLQVMFDHANIGGFRGAFTDNDNLDVLRSALREVAVRDAGDHVTDILILEIARQDY
;
A
#
# COMPACT_ATOMS: atom_id res chain seq x y z
N MET A 1 -30.49 27.18 -34.63
CA MET A 1 -30.75 25.76 -34.28
C MET A 1 -29.44 24.93 -34.24
N LYS A 2 -28.41 25.35 -33.48
CA LYS A 2 -27.10 24.65 -33.40
C LYS A 2 -26.84 23.98 -32.03
N LYS A 3 -27.72 24.19 -31.04
CA LYS A 3 -27.59 23.62 -29.68
C LYS A 3 -28.60 22.51 -29.36
N ILE A 4 -29.57 22.26 -30.26
CA ILE A 4 -30.58 21.21 -30.05
C ILE A 4 -29.94 19.83 -30.23
N LEU A 5 -29.12 19.66 -31.28
CA LEU A 5 -28.44 18.39 -31.57
C LEU A 5 -27.56 17.87 -30.40
N PRO A 6 -26.68 18.67 -29.78
CA PRO A 6 -25.86 18.17 -28.66
C PRO A 6 -26.68 17.86 -27.40
N ILE A 7 -27.75 18.61 -27.14
CA ILE A 7 -28.64 18.33 -25.98
C ILE A 7 -29.42 17.04 -26.19
N LEU A 8 -29.89 16.79 -27.41
CA LEU A 8 -30.61 15.56 -27.76
C LEU A 8 -29.69 14.34 -27.67
N LEU A 9 -28.44 14.47 -28.10
CA LEU A 9 -27.43 13.40 -28.02
C LEU A 9 -27.08 13.10 -26.55
N LEU A 10 -26.96 14.13 -25.72
CA LEU A 10 -26.73 13.96 -24.28
C LEU A 10 -27.91 13.23 -23.61
N LEU A 11 -29.15 13.64 -23.87
CA LEU A 11 -30.33 12.99 -23.29
C LEU A 11 -30.48 11.53 -23.75
N ILE A 12 -30.24 11.25 -25.04
CA ILE A 12 -30.31 9.89 -25.58
C ILE A 12 -29.16 9.04 -25.03
N GLY A 13 -27.93 9.57 -24.98
CA GLY A 13 -26.77 8.85 -24.46
C GLY A 13 -26.92 8.47 -22.99
N THR A 14 -27.35 9.41 -22.15
CA THR A 14 -27.59 9.15 -20.72
C THR A 14 -28.77 8.19 -20.53
N GLY A 15 -29.88 8.39 -21.26
CA GLY A 15 -31.04 7.50 -21.18
C GLY A 15 -30.74 6.07 -21.63
N ALA A 16 -30.00 5.91 -22.74
CA ALA A 16 -29.60 4.61 -23.25
C ALA A 16 -28.60 3.90 -22.32
N GLY A 17 -27.62 4.63 -21.77
CA GLY A 17 -26.64 4.07 -20.84
C GLY A 17 -27.27 3.55 -19.55
N VAL A 18 -28.11 4.37 -18.90
CA VAL A 18 -28.80 3.97 -17.67
C VAL A 18 -29.80 2.84 -17.93
N GLY A 19 -30.58 2.93 -19.01
CA GLY A 19 -31.53 1.88 -19.38
C GLY A 19 -30.86 0.54 -19.67
N ALA A 20 -29.73 0.53 -20.38
CA ALA A 20 -28.98 -0.69 -20.66
C ALA A 20 -28.35 -1.29 -19.39
N GLY A 21 -27.81 -0.45 -18.49
CA GLY A 21 -27.23 -0.91 -17.22
C GLY A 21 -28.26 -1.57 -16.30
N VAL A 22 -29.48 -1.02 -16.22
CA VAL A 22 -30.57 -1.62 -15.45
C VAL A 22 -31.08 -2.91 -16.11
N PHE A 23 -31.18 -2.93 -17.44
CA PHE A 23 -31.69 -4.11 -18.17
C PHE A 23 -30.71 -5.29 -18.17
N LEU A 24 -29.40 -5.02 -18.24
CA LEU A 24 -28.35 -6.05 -18.25
C LEU A 24 -27.86 -6.44 -16.85
N ARG A 25 -28.49 -5.90 -15.79
CA ARG A 25 -28.13 -6.25 -14.41
C ARG A 25 -28.37 -7.76 -14.21
N PRO A 26 -27.33 -8.55 -13.88
CA PRO A 26 -27.49 -9.98 -13.63
C PRO A 26 -28.47 -10.22 -12.48
N ALA A 27 -29.33 -11.22 -12.61
CA ALA A 27 -30.21 -11.64 -11.52
C ALA A 27 -29.35 -12.20 -10.37
N PRO A 28 -29.64 -11.84 -9.10
CA PRO A 28 -28.92 -12.41 -7.97
C PRO A 28 -29.24 -13.91 -7.86
N GLU A 29 -28.20 -14.74 -7.83
CA GLU A 29 -28.37 -16.18 -7.66
C GLU A 29 -28.84 -16.52 -6.24
N PRO A 30 -29.76 -17.48 -6.06
CA PRO A 30 -30.21 -17.91 -4.75
C PRO A 30 -29.15 -18.80 -4.10
N VAL A 31 -28.62 -18.36 -2.96
CA VAL A 31 -27.76 -19.16 -2.08
C VAL A 31 -28.63 -20.10 -1.23
N GLU A 32 -28.60 -21.41 -1.53
CA GLU A 32 -28.99 -22.46 -0.59
C GLU A 32 -27.83 -22.75 0.38
N ALA A 33 -28.12 -22.76 1.68
CA ALA A 33 -27.16 -23.11 2.71
C ALA A 33 -26.86 -24.62 2.71
N ALA A 34 -25.85 -25.03 1.93
CA ALA A 34 -24.96 -26.17 2.16
C ALA A 34 -23.92 -26.18 1.04
N GLU A 35 -22.63 -26.17 1.41
CA GLU A 35 -21.46 -25.89 0.57
C GLU A 35 -21.30 -24.43 0.10
N GLY A 36 -20.13 -23.86 0.43
CA GLY A 36 -19.50 -22.70 -0.22
C GLY A 36 -20.34 -21.45 -0.43
N GLY A 37 -20.20 -20.45 0.43
CA GLY A 37 -20.80 -19.14 0.13
C GLY A 37 -20.83 -18.18 1.32
N GLU A 38 -20.25 -17.03 1.06
CA GLU A 38 -20.16 -15.77 1.81
C GLU A 38 -21.48 -15.26 2.41
N ALA A 39 -21.36 -14.29 3.32
CA ALA A 39 -22.24 -13.12 3.35
C ALA A 39 -21.59 -12.02 4.21
N ALA A 40 -21.71 -10.71 3.97
CA ALA A 40 -22.09 -9.89 2.82
C ALA A 40 -22.00 -8.42 3.31
N GLU A 41 -22.32 -7.50 2.39
CA GLU A 41 -22.73 -6.09 2.57
C GLU A 41 -21.65 -5.02 2.38
N ASP A 42 -21.90 -3.91 1.68
CA ASP A 42 -22.90 -3.47 0.69
C ASP A 42 -22.41 -2.08 0.22
N GLY A 43 -22.87 -1.57 -0.93
CA GLY A 43 -22.89 -0.11 -1.18
C GLY A 43 -22.24 0.44 -2.45
N GLU A 44 -23.09 0.60 -3.47
CA GLU A 44 -23.27 1.75 -4.39
C GLU A 44 -22.16 2.35 -5.30
N HIS A 45 -22.46 2.25 -6.60
CA HIS A 45 -22.44 3.27 -7.67
C HIS A 45 -21.28 4.27 -7.85
N GLY A 46 -20.76 4.28 -9.09
CA GLY A 46 -20.93 5.45 -9.97
C GLY A 46 -19.66 6.10 -10.50
N ALA A 47 -19.45 5.98 -11.81
CA ALA A 47 -18.28 6.42 -12.56
C ALA A 47 -18.00 7.94 -12.54
N GLN A 48 -16.71 8.29 -12.55
CA GLN A 48 -16.20 9.49 -13.21
C GLN A 48 -14.78 9.25 -13.75
N GLU A 49 -14.62 9.22 -15.07
CA GLU A 49 -13.32 9.45 -15.73
C GLU A 49 -12.92 10.92 -15.52
N ALA A 50 -11.73 11.18 -14.98
CA ALA A 50 -10.80 12.18 -15.50
C ALA A 50 -9.62 12.41 -14.54
N LYS A 51 -8.41 12.31 -15.13
CA LYS A 51 -7.09 12.72 -14.63
C LYS A 51 -6.48 11.86 -13.54
N ALA A 52 -5.43 11.14 -13.95
CA ALA A 52 -4.25 10.93 -13.14
C ALA A 52 -3.68 12.31 -12.77
N ASP A 53 -4.16 12.84 -11.66
CA ASP A 53 -3.42 13.72 -10.80
C ASP A 53 -2.83 12.78 -9.74
N ASP A 54 -1.50 12.72 -9.64
CA ASP A 54 -0.79 12.12 -8.51
C ASP A 54 -1.14 12.95 -7.26
N GLY A 55 -2.36 12.75 -6.78
CA GLY A 55 -2.90 13.30 -5.55
C GLY A 55 -2.45 12.42 -4.41
N ASP A 56 -1.28 12.75 -3.89
CA ASP A 56 -0.87 12.52 -2.51
C ASP A 56 -2.03 12.92 -1.58
N SER A 57 -2.85 11.94 -1.24
CA SER A 57 -3.86 12.05 -0.19
C SER A 57 -3.85 10.72 0.54
N ALA A 58 -2.70 10.45 1.18
CA ALA A 58 -2.74 9.79 2.46
C ALA A 58 -3.55 10.72 3.36
N GLU A 59 -4.70 10.22 3.82
CA GLU A 59 -5.46 10.88 4.87
C GLU A 59 -4.49 11.19 6.02
N ASP A 60 -4.34 12.48 6.29
CA ASP A 60 -3.66 13.00 7.47
C ASP A 60 -4.34 12.39 8.70
N GLY A 61 -3.74 11.30 9.20
CA GLY A 61 -3.88 10.96 10.59
C GLY A 61 -3.36 12.14 11.38
N GLU A 62 -4.21 12.72 12.22
CA GLU A 62 -3.86 13.76 13.19
C GLU A 62 -2.67 13.29 14.05
N ALA A 63 -1.45 13.60 13.61
CA ALA A 63 -0.20 13.31 14.30
C ALA A 63 0.78 14.49 14.11
N GLY A 64 0.36 15.65 14.65
CA GLY A 64 1.23 16.78 14.97
C GLY A 64 1.73 17.59 13.78
N GLU A 65 1.54 18.91 13.83
CA GLU A 65 2.16 19.88 12.92
C GLU A 65 3.73 19.87 12.94
N GLU A 66 4.34 18.86 13.57
CA GLU A 66 5.78 18.70 13.80
C GLU A 66 6.40 17.51 13.05
N ARG A 67 5.61 16.60 12.47
CA ARG A 67 6.10 15.38 11.80
C ARG A 67 5.51 15.20 10.42
N GLU A 68 6.33 14.67 9.51
CA GLU A 68 5.95 14.29 8.16
C GLU A 68 6.25 12.82 7.93
N TYR A 69 5.42 12.18 7.10
CA TYR A 69 5.56 10.76 6.78
C TYR A 69 5.85 10.59 5.30
N VAL A 70 6.89 9.83 4.98
CA VAL A 70 7.30 9.56 3.59
C VAL A 70 7.19 8.07 3.32
N LYS A 71 6.10 7.68 2.65
CA LYS A 71 5.92 6.30 2.21
C LYS A 71 6.98 5.92 1.18
N MET A 72 7.62 4.78 1.37
CA MET A 72 8.56 4.23 0.39
C MET A 72 7.80 3.70 -0.82
N SER A 73 8.29 4.00 -2.02
CA SER A 73 7.67 3.54 -3.27
C SER A 73 7.77 2.03 -3.42
N ASN A 74 6.68 1.32 -3.71
CA ASN A 74 6.67 -0.15 -3.81
C ASN A 74 7.04 -0.88 -2.50
N GLN A 75 6.58 -2.12 -2.40
CA GLN A 75 6.93 -3.01 -1.31
C GLN A 75 8.37 -3.53 -1.45
N PHE A 76 8.96 -3.88 -0.32
CA PHE A 76 10.20 -4.63 -0.22
C PHE A 76 9.88 -6.13 -0.26
N VAL A 77 10.67 -6.91 -1.00
CA VAL A 77 10.49 -8.36 -1.15
C VAL A 77 11.77 -9.05 -0.72
N ILE A 78 11.66 -9.95 0.25
CA ILE A 78 12.79 -10.57 0.94
C ILE A 78 12.65 -12.09 0.89
N PRO A 79 13.53 -12.81 0.16
CA PRO A 79 13.54 -14.26 0.18
C PRO A 79 14.21 -14.79 1.44
N LEU A 80 13.56 -15.77 2.07
CA LEU A 80 14.14 -16.61 3.09
C LEU A 80 14.68 -17.85 2.39
N VAL A 81 15.98 -18.10 2.54
CA VAL A 81 16.68 -19.22 1.89
C VAL A 81 17.17 -20.19 2.96
N GLU A 82 16.75 -21.45 2.87
CA GLU A 82 17.29 -22.55 3.67
C GLU A 82 17.82 -23.62 2.72
N GLU A 83 19.00 -24.17 3.02
CA GLU A 83 19.66 -25.21 2.21
C GLU A 83 19.85 -24.87 0.71
N GLY A 84 19.83 -23.58 0.37
CA GLY A 84 19.98 -23.09 -1.00
C GLY A 84 18.67 -22.96 -1.78
N GLU A 85 17.53 -23.25 -1.15
CA GLU A 85 16.19 -23.11 -1.73
C GLU A 85 15.39 -22.01 -1.02
N VAL A 86 14.51 -21.34 -1.75
CA VAL A 86 13.61 -20.32 -1.18
C VAL A 86 12.48 -21.04 -0.46
N THR A 87 12.41 -20.90 0.86
CA THR A 87 11.35 -21.51 1.69
C THR A 87 10.18 -20.56 1.91
N SER A 88 10.45 -19.25 1.94
CA SER A 88 9.42 -18.23 2.10
C SER A 88 9.79 -16.91 1.40
N LEU A 89 8.79 -16.11 1.07
CA LEU A 89 8.93 -14.71 0.67
C LEU A 89 8.24 -13.81 1.70
N VAL A 90 8.95 -12.81 2.19
CA VAL A 90 8.40 -11.73 3.02
C VAL A 90 8.20 -10.49 2.17
N MET A 91 7.04 -9.86 2.29
CA MET A 91 6.70 -8.59 1.66
C MET A 91 6.45 -7.54 2.74
N MET A 92 7.03 -6.35 2.59
CA MET A 92 6.90 -5.26 3.56
C MET A 92 6.67 -3.92 2.89
N ALA A 93 5.76 -3.11 3.44
CA ALA A 93 5.61 -1.70 3.09
C ALA A 93 6.09 -0.83 4.26
N LEU A 94 6.90 0.19 3.95
CA LEU A 94 7.51 1.06 4.95
C LEU A 94 7.15 2.54 4.72
N SER A 95 7.10 3.30 5.80
CA SER A 95 7.11 4.77 5.79
C SER A 95 8.23 5.29 6.69
N VAL A 96 8.88 6.37 6.27
CA VAL A 96 9.89 7.06 7.07
C VAL A 96 9.23 8.25 7.75
N GLU A 97 9.28 8.31 9.07
CA GLU A 97 8.87 9.49 9.83
C GLU A 97 10.04 10.47 9.92
N VAL A 98 9.77 11.73 9.59
CA VAL A 98 10.75 12.81 9.66
C VAL A 98 10.17 14.04 10.35
N ASP A 99 11.05 14.93 10.80
CA ASP A 99 10.65 16.27 11.22
C ASP A 99 10.03 17.05 10.05
N ALA A 100 9.13 17.99 10.35
CA ALA A 100 8.48 18.83 9.35
C ALA A 100 9.48 19.59 8.46
N GLY A 101 9.19 19.65 7.14
CA GLY A 101 10.02 20.30 6.13
C GLY A 101 11.14 19.43 5.55
N PHE A 102 11.26 18.15 5.94
CA PHE A 102 12.31 17.25 5.46
C PHE A 102 11.81 16.18 4.48
N ARG A 103 10.51 16.10 4.18
CA ARG A 103 9.95 15.12 3.22
C ARG A 103 10.68 15.05 1.88
N ASP A 104 10.96 16.20 1.24
CA ASP A 104 11.66 16.26 -0.05
C ASP A 104 13.07 15.64 -0.01
N SER A 105 13.76 15.78 1.12
CA SER A 105 15.10 15.25 1.30
C SER A 105 15.12 13.71 1.32
N ILE A 106 14.04 13.10 1.83
CA ILE A 106 13.86 11.65 1.83
C ILE A 106 13.63 11.15 0.41
N PHE A 107 12.77 11.80 -0.38
CA PHE A 107 12.54 11.41 -1.77
C PHE A 107 13.82 11.46 -2.62
N LEU A 108 14.65 12.49 -2.44
CA LEU A 108 15.95 12.60 -3.14
C LEU A 108 16.92 11.46 -2.78
N LYS A 109 16.84 10.94 -1.56
CA LYS A 109 17.70 9.88 -1.04
C LYS A 109 17.05 8.50 -1.05
N GLU A 110 15.80 8.40 -1.52
CA GLU A 110 15.02 7.16 -1.50
C GLU A 110 15.74 5.99 -2.16
N PRO A 111 16.43 6.14 -3.32
CA PRO A 111 17.19 5.04 -3.91
C PRO A 111 18.27 4.49 -2.97
N LYS A 112 18.93 5.37 -2.20
CA LYS A 112 19.98 4.96 -1.25
C LYS A 112 19.39 4.36 0.02
N LEU A 113 18.31 4.92 0.54
CA LEU A 113 17.58 4.37 1.68
C LEU A 113 17.08 2.96 1.38
N ARG A 114 16.52 2.74 0.18
CA ARG A 114 16.03 1.44 -0.26
C ARG A 114 17.12 0.38 -0.32
N ASP A 115 18.28 0.72 -0.87
CA ASP A 115 19.47 -0.14 -0.90
C ASP A 115 19.87 -0.59 0.51
N SER A 116 19.99 0.38 1.44
CA SER A 116 20.36 0.09 2.83
C SER A 116 19.28 -0.68 3.60
N PHE A 117 18.00 -0.39 3.38
CA PHE A 117 16.89 -1.13 4.01
C PHE A 117 16.85 -2.58 3.55
N LEU A 118 17.03 -2.83 2.24
CA LEU A 118 17.12 -4.19 1.71
C LEU A 118 18.26 -4.97 2.37
N GLN A 119 19.43 -4.35 2.53
CA GLN A 119 20.56 -4.98 3.21
C GLN A 119 20.20 -5.37 4.66
N VAL A 120 19.62 -4.44 5.42
CA VAL A 120 19.19 -4.70 6.81
C VAL A 120 18.17 -5.84 6.88
N MET A 121 17.19 -5.86 5.97
CA MET A 121 16.18 -6.91 5.96
C MET A 121 16.76 -8.28 5.52
N PHE A 122 17.72 -8.31 4.60
CA PHE A 122 18.43 -9.55 4.27
C PHE A 122 19.25 -10.06 5.44
N ASP A 123 19.95 -9.19 6.15
CA ASP A 123 20.70 -9.56 7.35
C ASP A 123 19.76 -10.09 8.45
N HIS A 124 18.61 -9.44 8.64
CA HIS A 124 17.55 -9.88 9.55
C HIS A 124 16.97 -11.24 9.15
N ALA A 125 16.77 -11.49 7.85
CA ALA A 125 16.32 -12.78 7.33
C ALA A 125 17.37 -13.88 7.59
N ASN A 126 18.65 -13.59 7.36
CA ASN A 126 19.76 -14.55 7.51
C ASN A 126 19.99 -14.97 8.97
N ILE A 127 19.73 -14.10 9.94
CA ILE A 127 19.73 -14.47 11.37
C ILE A 127 18.42 -15.16 11.80
N GLY A 128 17.45 -15.24 10.89
CA GLY A 128 16.18 -15.92 11.10
C GLY A 128 15.10 -15.08 11.75
N GLY A 129 15.20 -13.75 11.73
CA GLY A 129 14.24 -12.85 12.37
C GLY A 129 12.83 -12.88 11.76
N PHE A 130 12.69 -13.42 10.54
CA PHE A 130 11.39 -13.67 9.90
C PHE A 130 10.87 -15.11 10.06
N ARG A 131 11.56 -15.97 10.80
CA ARG A 131 11.11 -17.34 11.07
C ARG A 131 10.14 -17.38 12.25
N GLY A 132 9.21 -18.34 12.24
CA GLY A 132 8.23 -18.49 13.31
C GLY A 132 7.28 -17.30 13.40
N ALA A 133 7.13 -16.72 14.60
CA ALA A 133 6.28 -15.57 14.89
C ALA A 133 6.93 -14.26 14.38
N PHE A 134 6.92 -14.08 13.07
CA PHE A 134 7.54 -12.94 12.38
C PHE A 134 6.85 -11.59 12.64
N THR A 135 5.63 -11.62 13.17
CA THR A 135 4.87 -10.42 13.58
C THR A 135 4.97 -10.14 15.08
N ASP A 136 5.85 -10.84 15.80
CA ASP A 136 6.11 -10.57 17.21
C ASP A 136 6.75 -9.18 17.38
N ASN A 137 6.29 -8.42 18.38
CA ASN A 137 6.75 -7.04 18.60
C ASN A 137 8.25 -6.99 18.87
N ASP A 138 8.81 -7.92 19.65
CA ASP A 138 10.23 -7.89 19.99
C ASP A 138 11.09 -8.08 18.73
N ASN A 139 10.65 -8.96 17.81
CA ASN A 139 11.32 -9.16 16.52
C ASN A 139 11.24 -7.92 15.63
N LEU A 140 10.05 -7.31 15.53
CA LEU A 140 9.83 -6.13 14.71
C LEU A 140 10.54 -4.89 15.28
N ASP A 141 10.70 -4.78 16.59
CA ASP A 141 11.41 -3.68 17.25
C ASP A 141 12.91 -3.72 16.93
N VAL A 142 13.51 -4.91 16.89
CA VAL A 142 14.91 -5.10 16.45
C VAL A 142 15.07 -4.66 14.99
N LEU A 143 14.17 -5.08 14.11
CA LEU A 143 14.20 -4.69 12.70
C LEU A 143 14.01 -3.16 12.53
N ARG A 144 13.02 -2.58 13.20
CA ARG A 144 12.73 -1.14 13.16
C ARG A 144 13.93 -0.32 13.61
N SER A 145 14.57 -0.73 14.70
CA SER A 145 15.76 -0.07 15.23
C SER A 145 16.91 -0.06 14.22
N ALA A 146 17.18 -1.21 13.59
CA ALA A 146 18.23 -1.33 12.57
C ALA A 146 17.91 -0.51 11.30
N LEU A 147 16.66 -0.53 10.83
CA LEU A 147 16.22 0.29 9.71
C LEU A 147 16.38 1.78 10.01
N ARG A 148 15.98 2.21 11.21
CA ARG A 148 16.12 3.61 11.65
C ARG A 148 17.59 4.04 11.72
N GLU A 149 18.49 3.17 12.21
CA GLU A 149 19.93 3.47 12.26
C GLU A 149 20.49 3.78 10.87
N VAL A 150 20.21 2.93 9.87
CA VAL A 150 20.68 3.17 8.51
C VAL A 150 19.96 4.34 7.83
N ALA A 151 18.69 4.59 8.19
CA ALA A 151 17.97 5.76 7.71
C ALA A 151 18.61 7.05 8.22
N VAL A 152 18.91 7.14 9.52
CA VAL A 152 19.59 8.29 10.11
C VAL A 152 20.98 8.49 9.49
N ARG A 153 21.73 7.40 9.27
CA ARG A 153 23.05 7.44 8.63
C ARG A 153 23.00 8.02 7.22
N ASP A 154 22.02 7.61 6.41
CA ASP A 154 21.98 7.94 4.99
C ASP A 154 21.18 9.21 4.69
N ALA A 155 20.07 9.43 5.40
CA ALA A 155 19.17 10.56 5.22
C ALA A 155 19.50 11.75 6.13
N GLY A 156 19.84 11.52 7.39
CA GLY A 156 20.18 12.55 8.37
C GLY A 156 19.45 12.37 9.70
N ASP A 157 19.77 13.22 10.67
CA ASP A 157 19.25 13.19 12.04
C ASP A 157 17.78 13.60 12.18
N HIS A 158 17.18 14.19 11.14
CA HIS A 158 15.76 14.48 11.05
C HIS A 158 14.87 13.23 10.85
N VAL A 159 15.45 12.05 10.62
CA VAL A 159 14.69 10.79 10.63
C VAL A 159 14.42 10.36 12.05
N THR A 160 13.15 10.23 12.39
CA THR A 160 12.74 10.01 13.77
C THR A 160 12.23 8.62 14.02
N ASP A 161 11.59 7.99 13.04
CA ASP A 161 11.17 6.59 13.13
C ASP A 161 10.97 5.94 11.75
N ILE A 162 10.81 4.60 11.75
CA ILE A 162 10.43 3.80 10.59
C ILE A 162 9.14 3.06 10.90
N LEU A 163 8.10 3.33 10.13
CA LEU A 163 6.80 2.70 10.29
C LEU A 163 6.71 1.51 9.33
N ILE A 164 6.35 0.35 9.87
CA ILE A 164 6.00 -0.84 9.09
C ILE A 164 4.49 -0.75 8.84
N LEU A 165 4.11 -0.37 7.62
CA LEU A 165 2.71 -0.20 7.23
C LEU A 165 2.03 -1.54 6.94
N GLU A 166 2.79 -2.47 6.37
CA GLU A 166 2.31 -3.80 6.00
C GLU A 166 3.44 -4.81 6.12
N ILE A 167 3.11 -6.03 6.55
CA ILE A 167 4.00 -7.18 6.50
C ILE A 167 3.19 -8.43 6.15
N ALA A 168 3.68 -9.20 5.18
CA ALA A 168 3.11 -10.47 4.78
C ALA A 168 4.22 -11.49 4.55
N ARG A 169 3.91 -12.78 4.77
CA ARG A 169 4.81 -13.90 4.47
C ARG A 169 4.07 -14.96 3.67
N GLN A 170 4.69 -15.42 2.59
CA GLN A 170 4.25 -16.56 1.80
C GLN A 170 5.25 -17.69 1.99
N ASP A 171 4.76 -18.85 2.46
CA ASP A 171 5.56 -20.07 2.67
C ASP A 171 5.36 -21.03 1.47
N TYR A 172 6.40 -21.78 1.10
CA TYR A 172 6.42 -22.72 -0.03
C TYR A 172 6.56 -24.19 0.40
#